data_AF-A0A848RQ82-F1
#
_entry.id   AF-A0A848RQ82-F1
#
_cell.length_a   1.000
_cell.length_b   1.000
_cell.length_c   1.000
_cell.angle_alpha   90.00
_cell.angle_beta   90.00
_cell.angle_gamma   90.00
#
_symmetry.space_group_name_H-M   'P 1'
#
loop_
_entity.id
_entity.type
_entity.pdbx_description
1 polymer ?
#
loop_
_entity_poly.entity_id
_entity_poly.type
_entity_poly.pdbx_seq_one_letter_code
_entity_poly.pdbx_strand_id
1 'polypeptide(L)'
;MATALDRDDIIAGLRDLIAELRSAGEVAGIRLVGGAALALRYFDRGTTRDLDTLHVRPGSDVAVAAAAAKVALKHDWDPSWPNFEVNGADALPSLGRAVEWEAIHDHDGIVIEVASKEALLAMKLRANRPGRDTRDIRLLLGLCGIPTRAEAEALYEEFYPGDDLTERAIQMVDAILADGPPPAPDPLPPLVL
;
A
#
# COMPACT_ATOMS: atom_id res chain seq x y z
N MET A 1 20.54 -3.53 5.74
CA MET A 1 19.63 -4.69 5.92
C MET A 1 18.28 -4.05 6.08
N ALA A 2 17.30 -4.39 5.24
CA ALA A 2 16.00 -3.70 5.27
C ALA A 2 15.38 -3.74 6.68
N THR A 3 15.06 -2.55 7.21
CA THR A 3 14.44 -2.40 8.52
C THR A 3 13.01 -2.94 8.49
N ALA A 4 12.67 -3.82 9.42
CA ALA A 4 11.28 -4.23 9.62
C ALA A 4 10.56 -3.12 10.40
N LEU A 5 9.54 -2.52 9.81
CA LEU A 5 8.73 -1.45 10.38
C LEU A 5 7.34 -1.99 10.70
N ASP A 6 6.88 -1.82 11.94
CA ASP A 6 5.49 -2.05 12.27
C ASP A 6 4.62 -0.81 11.96
N ARG A 7 3.34 -0.87 12.33
CA ARG A 7 2.40 0.24 12.07
C ARG A 7 2.82 1.51 12.80
N ASP A 8 3.28 1.42 14.04
CA ASP A 8 3.63 2.57 14.85
C ASP A 8 4.94 3.19 14.35
N ASP A 9 5.88 2.37 13.89
CA ASP A 9 7.08 2.83 13.18
C ASP A 9 6.70 3.61 11.92
N ILE A 10 5.81 3.07 11.06
CA ILE A 10 5.38 3.76 9.84
C ILE A 10 4.73 5.11 10.19
N ILE A 11 3.88 5.16 11.22
CA ILE A 11 3.23 6.40 11.68
C ILE A 11 4.28 7.41 12.16
N ALA A 12 5.24 6.98 12.97
CA ALA A 12 6.31 7.85 13.46
C ALA A 12 7.18 8.38 12.30
N GLY A 13 7.52 7.51 11.36
CA GLY A 13 8.28 7.86 10.17
C GLY A 13 7.57 8.88 9.29
N LEU A 14 6.27 8.69 9.02
CA LEU A 14 5.47 9.63 8.23
C LEU A 14 5.31 10.98 8.94
N ARG A 15 5.11 11.01 10.26
CA ARG A 15 5.05 12.25 11.04
C ARG A 15 6.36 13.04 10.97
N ASP A 16 7.48 12.34 11.12
CA ASP A 16 8.79 12.98 11.03
C ASP A 16 9.10 13.44 9.60
N LEU A 17 8.67 12.69 8.59
CA LEU A 17 8.77 13.10 7.19
C LEU A 17 7.97 14.39 6.92
N ILE A 18 6.72 14.47 7.42
CA ILE A 18 5.90 15.67 7.35
C ILE A 18 6.59 16.84 8.04
N ALA A 19 7.14 16.63 9.24
CA ALA A 19 7.83 17.66 10.00
C ALA A 19 9.07 18.19 9.26
N GLU A 20 9.87 17.31 8.68
CA GLU A 20 11.05 17.68 7.89
C GLU A 20 10.68 18.49 6.65
N LEU A 21 9.67 18.05 5.89
CA LEU A 21 9.17 18.76 4.70
C LEU A 21 8.63 20.15 5.06
N ARG A 22 7.84 20.25 6.14
CA ARG A 22 7.33 21.54 6.64
C ARG A 22 8.47 22.47 7.05
N SER A 23 9.48 21.95 7.75
CA SER A 23 10.62 22.75 8.21
C SER A 23 11.43 23.33 7.05
N ALA A 24 11.45 22.62 5.91
CA ALA A 24 12.09 23.06 4.68
C ALA A 24 11.21 23.99 3.82
N GLY A 25 9.93 24.19 4.18
CA GLY A 25 8.97 24.95 3.37
C GLY A 25 8.57 24.23 2.08
N GLU A 26 8.72 22.91 2.04
CA GLU A 26 8.45 22.07 0.87
C GLU A 26 6.99 21.59 0.84
N VAL A 27 6.47 21.39 -0.36
CA VAL A 27 5.19 20.72 -0.61
C VAL A 27 5.46 19.30 -1.12
N ALA A 28 4.58 18.36 -0.83
CA ALA A 28 4.77 16.97 -1.24
C ALA A 28 3.45 16.23 -1.43
N GLY A 29 3.33 15.45 -2.51
CA GLY A 29 2.32 14.42 -2.68
C GLY A 29 2.96 13.05 -2.52
N ILE A 30 2.47 12.24 -1.58
CA ILE A 30 2.99 10.90 -1.31
C ILE A 30 1.83 9.92 -1.36
N ARG A 31 1.96 8.91 -2.21
CA ARG A 31 0.98 7.83 -2.34
C ARG A 31 1.56 6.53 -1.82
N LEU A 32 0.82 5.89 -0.93
CA LEU A 32 1.22 4.63 -0.31
C LEU A 32 0.45 3.48 -0.95
N VAL A 33 1.17 2.43 -1.27
CA VAL A 33 0.62 1.17 -1.79
C VAL A 33 1.17 -0.01 -0.98
N GLY A 34 0.77 -1.23 -1.35
CA GLY A 34 1.37 -2.44 -0.82
C GLY A 34 1.17 -2.62 0.69
N GLY A 35 2.19 -3.15 1.36
CA GLY A 35 2.10 -3.58 2.76
C GLY A 35 1.81 -2.44 3.75
N ALA A 36 2.36 -1.26 3.49
CA ALA A 36 2.19 -0.11 4.37
C ALA A 36 0.79 0.51 4.27
N ALA A 37 0.23 0.62 3.07
CA ALA A 37 -1.15 1.06 2.89
C ALA A 37 -2.13 0.15 3.65
N LEU A 38 -1.90 -1.17 3.59
CA LEU A 38 -2.67 -2.17 4.34
C LEU A 38 -2.56 -1.98 5.85
N ALA A 39 -1.32 -1.84 6.35
CA ALA A 39 -1.04 -1.68 7.78
C ALA A 39 -1.59 -0.37 8.38
N LEU A 40 -1.61 0.71 7.61
CA LEU A 40 -2.10 2.01 8.07
C LEU A 40 -3.61 2.08 8.11
N ARG A 41 -4.28 1.59 7.05
CA ARG A 41 -5.69 1.88 6.79
C ARG A 41 -6.64 0.72 7.05
N TYR A 42 -6.23 -0.51 6.76
CA TYR A 42 -7.17 -1.61 6.54
C TYR A 42 -7.13 -2.70 7.62
N PHE A 43 -5.95 -3.16 8.04
CA PHE A 43 -5.84 -4.20 9.06
C PHE A 43 -4.44 -4.27 9.68
N ASP A 44 -4.35 -4.86 10.88
CA ASP A 44 -3.05 -5.13 11.50
C ASP A 44 -2.30 -6.22 10.72
N ARG A 45 -1.28 -5.77 9.99
CA ARG A 45 -0.44 -6.62 9.15
C ARG A 45 0.78 -7.17 9.90
N GLY A 46 1.08 -6.66 11.10
CA GLY A 46 2.39 -6.82 11.74
C GLY A 46 3.46 -5.98 11.04
N THR A 47 4.69 -6.49 10.99
CA THR A 47 5.84 -5.79 10.39
C THR A 47 5.86 -5.87 8.86
N THR A 48 6.13 -4.75 8.17
CA THR A 48 6.52 -4.69 6.77
C THR A 48 8.02 -4.42 6.65
N ARG A 49 8.68 -4.96 5.62
CA ARG A 49 10.10 -4.67 5.37
C ARG A 49 10.31 -3.45 4.48
N ASP A 50 9.28 -3.09 3.73
CA ASP A 50 9.33 -2.06 2.70
C ASP A 50 8.07 -1.18 2.85
N LEU A 51 8.27 0.14 2.86
CA LEU A 51 7.21 1.14 2.71
C LEU A 51 7.14 1.50 1.22
N ASP A 52 6.26 0.81 0.48
CA ASP A 52 6.08 1.05 -0.95
C ASP A 52 5.38 2.40 -1.17
N THR A 53 6.14 3.35 -1.72
CA THR A 53 5.72 4.75 -1.90
C THR A 53 5.85 5.18 -3.36
N LEU A 54 4.92 6.03 -3.77
CA LEU A 54 4.92 6.71 -5.05
C LEU A 54 4.94 8.20 -4.76
N HIS A 55 6.03 8.87 -5.13
CA HIS A 55 6.03 10.33 -5.09
C HIS A 55 5.15 10.86 -6.22
N VAL A 56 4.26 11.78 -5.89
CA VAL A 56 3.39 12.47 -6.86
C VAL A 56 3.46 13.97 -6.63
N ARG A 57 3.10 14.75 -7.66
CA ARG A 57 3.04 16.21 -7.52
C ARG A 57 1.93 16.58 -6.51
N PRO A 58 2.10 17.66 -5.73
CA PRO A 58 3.20 18.63 -5.76
C PRO A 58 4.49 18.12 -5.09
N GLY A 59 5.62 18.80 -5.31
CA GLY A 59 6.89 18.48 -4.65
C GLY A 59 7.96 17.85 -5.54
N SER A 60 9.19 17.90 -5.07
CA SER A 60 10.38 17.39 -5.76
C SER A 60 10.83 16.07 -5.14
N ASP A 61 11.13 15.07 -6.00
CA ASP A 61 11.73 13.79 -5.57
C ASP A 61 12.98 14.01 -4.71
N VAL A 62 13.75 15.05 -5.03
CA VAL A 62 14.97 15.43 -4.28
C VAL A 62 14.64 15.90 -2.87
N ALA A 63 13.58 16.71 -2.71
CA ALA A 63 13.18 17.25 -1.41
C ALA A 63 12.63 16.13 -0.50
N VAL A 64 11.78 15.27 -1.05
CA VAL A 64 11.21 14.12 -0.32
C VAL A 64 12.29 13.10 0.02
N ALA A 65 13.20 12.78 -0.90
CA ALA A 65 14.33 11.90 -0.60
C ALA A 65 15.26 12.47 0.49
N ALA A 66 15.54 13.78 0.46
CA ALA A 66 16.34 14.43 1.48
C ALA A 66 15.68 14.40 2.86
N ALA A 67 14.37 14.66 2.93
CA ALA A 67 13.60 14.56 4.17
C ALA A 67 13.56 13.11 4.69
N ALA A 68 13.28 12.14 3.83
CA ALA A 68 13.29 10.71 4.16
C ALA A 68 14.64 10.22 4.70
N ALA A 69 15.76 10.69 4.12
CA ALA A 69 17.11 10.36 4.59
C ALA A 69 17.38 10.88 6.02
N LYS A 70 16.86 12.06 6.37
CA LYS A 70 16.96 12.58 7.75
C LYS A 70 16.14 11.75 8.73
N VAL A 71 14.94 11.31 8.34
CA VAL A 71 14.13 10.39 9.15
C VAL A 71 14.86 9.08 9.35
N ALA A 72 15.46 8.52 8.29
CA ALA A 72 16.24 7.29 8.37
C ALA A 72 17.36 7.41 9.42
N LEU A 73 18.11 8.52 9.36
CA LEU A 73 19.20 8.80 10.30
C LEU A 73 18.68 8.97 11.74
N LYS A 74 17.52 9.61 11.92
CA LYS A 74 16.91 9.84 13.24
C LYS A 74 16.51 8.54 13.93
N HIS A 75 16.00 7.57 13.17
CA HIS A 75 15.50 6.30 13.69
C HIS A 75 16.50 5.13 13.58
N ASP A 76 17.71 5.37 13.08
CA ASP A 76 18.69 4.32 12.73
C ASP A 76 18.10 3.26 11.77
N TRP A 77 17.28 3.72 10.83
CA TRP A 77 16.66 2.89 9.79
C TRP A 77 17.52 2.83 8.53
N ASP A 78 17.28 1.80 7.72
CA ASP A 78 17.87 1.71 6.39
C ASP A 78 17.51 2.97 5.57
N PRO A 79 18.47 3.65 4.90
CA PRO A 79 18.17 4.84 4.10
C PRO A 79 17.15 4.63 2.99
N SER A 80 16.91 3.37 2.61
CA SER A 80 15.86 2.95 1.66
C SER A 80 14.50 2.67 2.32
N TRP A 81 14.30 3.06 3.59
CA TRP A 81 13.07 2.74 4.34
C TRP A 81 11.77 3.23 3.68
N PRO A 82 11.72 4.38 2.96
CA PRO A 82 10.69 4.60 1.97
C PRO A 82 11.21 4.08 0.64
N ASN A 83 10.61 2.99 0.19
CA ASN A 83 10.89 2.46 -1.12
C ASN A 83 10.11 3.29 -2.16
N PHE A 84 10.75 4.32 -2.71
CA PHE A 84 10.24 5.09 -3.85
C PHE A 84 10.48 4.37 -5.19
N GLU A 85 11.23 3.25 -5.19
CA GLU A 85 11.40 2.40 -6.36
C GLU A 85 10.18 1.48 -6.56
N VAL A 86 8.96 1.98 -6.34
CA VAL A 86 7.78 1.40 -6.98
C VAL A 86 7.84 1.73 -8.48
N ASN A 87 8.92 1.28 -9.12
CA ASN A 87 9.11 1.19 -10.56
C ASN A 87 8.33 -0.03 -11.02
N GLY A 88 7.01 0.11 -10.96
CA GLY A 88 6.08 -0.85 -11.51
C GLY A 88 5.07 -0.10 -12.33
N ALA A 89 5.48 0.42 -13.49
CA ALA A 89 4.52 0.69 -14.57
C ALA A 89 3.63 -0.54 -14.85
N ASP A 90 4.12 -1.74 -14.48
CA ASP A 90 3.36 -3.00 -14.48
C ASP A 90 2.62 -3.32 -13.17
N ALA A 91 2.92 -2.66 -12.04
CA ALA A 91 2.24 -2.94 -10.77
C ALA A 91 0.99 -2.07 -10.59
N LEU A 92 1.03 -0.81 -11.04
CA LEU A 92 -0.13 0.07 -10.99
C LEU A 92 -1.05 -0.17 -12.19
N PRO A 93 -2.36 -0.32 -11.97
CA PRO A 93 -3.35 -0.25 -13.02
C PRO A 93 -3.22 1.07 -13.81
N SER A 94 -2.92 0.97 -15.11
CA SER A 94 -2.75 2.15 -15.99
C SER A 94 -3.68 2.17 -17.20
N LEU A 95 -4.23 1.01 -17.58
CA LEU A 95 -5.12 0.86 -18.74
C LEU A 95 -6.60 0.62 -18.35
N GLY A 96 -6.85 0.12 -17.14
CA GLY A 96 -8.21 -0.15 -16.63
C GLY A 96 -8.79 0.97 -15.79
N ARG A 97 -9.64 0.59 -14.83
CA ARG A 97 -10.20 1.43 -13.78
C ARG A 97 -9.07 2.19 -13.08
N ALA A 98 -9.25 3.50 -12.95
CA ALA A 98 -8.30 4.34 -12.25
C ALA A 98 -8.23 3.96 -10.77
N VAL A 99 -7.00 3.94 -10.22
CA VAL A 99 -6.80 3.75 -8.78
C VAL A 99 -7.40 4.94 -8.03
N GLU A 100 -8.29 4.64 -7.09
CA GLU A 100 -8.82 5.61 -6.14
C GLU A 100 -7.85 5.76 -4.96
N TRP A 101 -7.71 6.99 -4.48
CA TRP A 101 -6.78 7.37 -3.42
C TRP A 101 -7.55 8.02 -2.28
N GLU A 102 -7.29 7.56 -1.06
CA GLU A 102 -7.88 8.12 0.16
C GLU A 102 -6.81 8.92 0.91
N ALA A 103 -7.05 10.21 1.11
CA ALA A 103 -6.17 11.07 1.89
C ALA A 103 -6.17 10.65 3.37
N ILE A 104 -4.99 10.31 3.88
CA ILE A 104 -4.72 10.06 5.30
C ILE A 104 -4.07 11.27 5.99
N HIS A 105 -3.53 12.19 5.20
CA HIS A 105 -3.06 13.50 5.62
C HIS A 105 -3.23 14.47 4.45
N ASP A 106 -3.81 15.63 4.71
CA ASP A 106 -3.92 16.73 3.74
C ASP A 106 -3.86 18.05 4.52
N HIS A 107 -2.65 18.58 4.68
CA HIS A 107 -2.42 19.82 5.41
C HIS A 107 -1.08 20.46 5.02
N ASP A 108 -1.06 21.80 4.93
CA ASP A 108 0.15 22.59 4.67
C ASP A 108 0.84 22.26 3.33
N GLY A 109 0.06 21.86 2.33
CA GLY A 109 0.59 21.48 1.01
C GLY A 109 1.32 20.13 0.99
N ILE A 110 1.19 19.35 2.07
CA ILE A 110 1.63 17.96 2.14
C ILE A 110 0.38 17.08 2.12
N VAL A 111 0.31 16.20 1.12
CA VAL A 111 -0.78 15.26 0.91
C VAL A 111 -0.21 13.85 0.96
N ILE A 112 -0.74 13.01 1.84
CA ILE A 112 -0.41 11.59 1.91
C ILE A 112 -1.69 10.80 1.69
N GLU A 113 -1.68 9.93 0.68
CA GLU A 113 -2.83 9.14 0.29
C GLU A 113 -2.51 7.64 0.32
N VAL A 114 -3.52 6.81 0.57
CA VAL A 114 -3.44 5.35 0.45
C VAL A 114 -4.31 4.88 -0.70
N ALA A 115 -3.86 3.85 -1.43
CA ALA A 115 -4.70 3.23 -2.46
C ALA A 115 -5.95 2.56 -1.86
N SER A 116 -7.03 2.53 -2.64
CA SER A 116 -8.27 1.83 -2.26
C SER A 116 -8.04 0.32 -2.07
N LYS A 117 -8.85 -0.31 -1.21
CA LYS A 117 -8.79 -1.75 -0.94
C LYS A 117 -8.97 -2.59 -2.21
N GLU A 118 -9.79 -2.12 -3.15
CA GLU A 118 -10.05 -2.75 -4.44
C GLU A 118 -8.77 -2.76 -5.30
N ALA A 119 -8.09 -1.61 -5.40
CA ALA A 119 -6.83 -1.51 -6.13
C ALA A 119 -5.73 -2.35 -5.47
N LEU A 120 -5.63 -2.32 -4.13
CA LEU A 120 -4.68 -3.15 -3.40
C LEU A 120 -4.94 -4.64 -3.59
N LEU A 121 -6.20 -5.08 -3.65
CA LEU A 121 -6.55 -6.47 -3.95
C LEU A 121 -6.08 -6.86 -5.35
N ALA A 122 -6.38 -6.05 -6.37
CA ALA A 122 -5.94 -6.31 -7.74
C ALA A 122 -4.40 -6.40 -7.83
N MET A 123 -3.68 -5.46 -7.20
CA MET A 123 -2.21 -5.47 -7.16
C MET A 123 -1.66 -6.71 -6.45
N LYS A 124 -2.30 -7.18 -5.37
CA LYS A 124 -1.89 -8.38 -4.64
C LYS A 124 -2.16 -9.66 -5.44
N LEU A 125 -3.27 -9.72 -6.16
CA LEU A 125 -3.57 -10.82 -7.08
C LEU A 125 -2.58 -10.88 -8.24
N ARG A 126 -2.18 -9.72 -8.79
CA ARG A 126 -1.14 -9.62 -9.83
C ARG A 126 0.22 -10.10 -9.33
N ALA A 127 0.61 -9.67 -8.13
CA ALA A 127 1.93 -10.00 -7.57
C ALA A 127 2.03 -11.45 -7.07
N ASN A 128 0.99 -11.94 -6.38
CA ASN A 128 0.83 -13.28 -5.80
C ASN A 128 2.15 -13.95 -5.32
N ARG A 129 2.91 -13.22 -4.50
CA ARG A 129 4.23 -13.66 -4.04
C ARG A 129 4.07 -14.78 -2.99
N PRO A 130 4.69 -15.96 -3.19
CA PRO A 130 4.59 -17.09 -2.26
C PRO A 130 4.93 -16.72 -0.81
N GLY A 131 4.06 -17.12 0.13
CA GLY A 131 4.27 -16.91 1.57
C GLY A 131 4.14 -15.46 2.04
N ARG A 132 3.89 -14.50 1.15
CA ARG A 132 3.79 -13.07 1.48
C ARG A 132 2.38 -12.53 1.25
N ASP A 133 1.75 -12.84 0.12
CA ASP A 133 0.49 -12.19 -0.25
C ASP A 133 -0.77 -12.98 0.15
N THR A 134 -0.66 -14.25 0.54
CA THR A 134 -1.82 -15.11 0.89
C THR A 134 -2.70 -14.51 1.99
N ARG A 135 -2.09 -14.01 3.08
CA ARG A 135 -2.84 -13.37 4.18
C ARG A 135 -3.47 -12.06 3.73
N ASP A 136 -2.72 -11.23 3.00
CA ASP A 136 -3.19 -9.94 2.50
C ASP A 136 -4.39 -10.13 1.55
N ILE A 137 -4.31 -11.07 0.61
CA ILE A 137 -5.41 -11.42 -0.32
C ILE A 137 -6.64 -11.90 0.43
N ARG A 138 -6.48 -12.79 1.44
CA ARG A 138 -7.60 -13.29 2.24
C ARG A 138 -8.35 -12.15 2.94
N LEU A 139 -7.63 -11.24 3.58
CA LEU A 139 -8.23 -10.11 4.30
C LEU A 139 -8.85 -9.09 3.33
N LEU A 140 -8.22 -8.85 2.18
CA LEU A 140 -8.73 -7.96 1.15
C LEU A 140 -10.00 -8.50 0.48
N LEU A 141 -10.08 -9.81 0.20
CA LEU A 141 -11.32 -10.44 -0.26
C LEU A 141 -12.48 -10.19 0.72
N GLY A 142 -12.22 -10.33 2.02
CA GLY A 142 -13.21 -10.05 3.07
C GLY A 142 -13.60 -8.56 3.14
N LEU A 143 -12.62 -7.65 3.03
CA LEU A 143 -12.84 -6.20 3.03
C LEU A 143 -13.62 -5.68 1.82
N CYS A 144 -13.38 -6.28 0.65
CA CYS A 144 -14.08 -5.97 -0.58
C CYS A 144 -15.44 -6.68 -0.65
N GLY A 145 -15.70 -7.64 0.23
CA GLY A 145 -16.93 -8.42 0.24
C GLY A 145 -17.05 -9.37 -0.95
N ILE A 146 -15.92 -9.91 -1.43
CA ILE A 146 -15.82 -10.77 -2.61
C ILE A 146 -15.88 -12.24 -2.16
N PRO A 147 -17.01 -12.95 -2.36
CA PRO A 147 -17.22 -14.30 -1.86
C PRO A 147 -16.90 -15.37 -2.91
N THR A 148 -16.65 -15.00 -4.17
CA THR A 148 -16.47 -15.93 -5.28
C THR A 148 -15.23 -15.63 -6.09
N ARG A 149 -14.65 -16.67 -6.70
CA ARG A 149 -13.54 -16.53 -7.64
C ARG A 149 -13.92 -15.66 -8.84
N ALA A 150 -15.13 -15.82 -9.38
CA ALA A 150 -15.60 -15.05 -10.53
C ALA A 150 -15.63 -13.54 -10.24
N GLU A 151 -16.00 -13.15 -9.02
CA GLU A 151 -15.95 -11.73 -8.61
C GLU A 151 -14.52 -11.22 -8.41
N ALA A 152 -13.60 -12.07 -7.92
CA ALA A 152 -12.18 -11.72 -7.84
C ALA A 152 -11.55 -11.52 -9.23
N GLU A 153 -11.89 -12.39 -10.19
CA GLU A 153 -11.50 -12.25 -11.60
C GLU A 153 -12.10 -11.00 -12.24
N ALA A 154 -13.39 -10.72 -11.99
CA ALA A 154 -14.05 -9.52 -12.49
C ALA A 154 -13.39 -8.23 -11.96
N LEU A 155 -13.10 -8.17 -10.65
CA LEU A 155 -12.37 -7.05 -10.06
C LEU A 155 -10.98 -6.90 -10.68
N TYR A 156 -10.27 -8.01 -10.89
CA TYR A 156 -8.94 -7.99 -11.47
C TYR A 156 -8.96 -7.42 -12.90
N GLU A 157 -9.90 -7.87 -13.73
CA GLU A 157 -10.10 -7.41 -15.11
C GLU A 157 -10.48 -5.92 -15.17
N GLU A 158 -11.23 -5.39 -14.19
CA GLU A 158 -11.50 -3.94 -14.11
C GLU A 158 -10.21 -3.12 -14.09
N PHE A 159 -9.20 -3.56 -13.33
CA PHE A 159 -7.93 -2.83 -13.18
C PHE A 159 -6.89 -3.20 -14.26
N TYR A 160 -6.91 -4.44 -14.76
CA TYR A 160 -5.99 -4.94 -15.78
C TYR A 160 -6.74 -5.58 -16.96
N PRO A 161 -7.37 -4.77 -17.84
CA PRO A 161 -8.19 -5.28 -18.92
C PRO A 161 -7.39 -6.15 -19.89
N GLY A 162 -7.89 -7.34 -20.20
CA GLY A 162 -7.26 -8.32 -21.08
C GLY A 162 -6.18 -9.19 -20.43
N ASP A 163 -5.93 -9.03 -19.13
CA ASP A 163 -5.04 -9.90 -18.36
C ASP A 163 -5.88 -10.89 -17.54
N ASP A 164 -5.62 -12.18 -17.68
CA ASP A 164 -6.20 -13.20 -16.81
C ASP A 164 -5.40 -13.36 -15.50
N LEU A 165 -6.08 -13.80 -14.44
CA LEU A 165 -5.39 -14.29 -13.25
C LEU A 165 -4.48 -15.47 -13.62
N THR A 166 -3.26 -15.47 -13.07
CA THR A 166 -2.38 -16.62 -13.19
C THR A 166 -3.01 -17.86 -12.55
N GLU A 167 -2.70 -19.06 -13.06
CA GLU A 167 -3.15 -20.34 -12.47
C GLU A 167 -2.85 -20.43 -10.96
N ARG A 168 -1.72 -19.86 -10.53
CA ARG A 168 -1.36 -19.77 -9.13
C ARG A 168 -2.30 -18.86 -8.32
N ALA A 169 -2.72 -17.72 -8.89
CA ALA A 169 -3.64 -16.79 -8.24
C ALA A 169 -5.03 -17.40 -8.11
N ILE A 170 -5.47 -18.07 -9.17
CA ILE A 170 -6.68 -18.89 -9.18
C ILE A 170 -6.67 -19.91 -8.02
N GLN A 171 -5.65 -20.77 -7.95
CA GLN A 171 -5.53 -21.79 -6.91
C GLN A 171 -5.51 -21.19 -5.50
N MET A 172 -4.86 -20.03 -5.33
CA MET A 172 -4.82 -19.30 -4.06
C MET A 172 -6.21 -18.79 -3.65
N VAL A 173 -6.93 -18.17 -4.58
CA VAL A 173 -8.29 -17.64 -4.33
C VAL A 173 -9.24 -18.78 -4.02
N ASP A 174 -9.22 -19.86 -4.82
CA ASP A 174 -10.04 -21.04 -4.60
C ASP A 174 -9.75 -21.67 -3.22
N ALA A 175 -8.47 -21.78 -2.84
CA ALA A 175 -8.08 -22.29 -1.52
C ALA A 175 -8.51 -21.37 -0.37
N ILE A 176 -8.54 -20.06 -0.57
CA ILE A 176 -9.02 -19.11 0.45
C ILE A 176 -10.53 -19.24 0.65
N LEU A 177 -11.28 -19.36 -0.45
CA LEU A 177 -12.74 -19.37 -0.48
C LEU A 177 -13.35 -20.76 -0.21
N ALA A 178 -12.56 -21.84 -0.22
CA ALA A 178 -13.00 -23.20 0.07
C ALA A 178 -13.64 -23.33 1.47
N ASP A 179 -13.17 -22.55 2.44
CA ASP A 179 -13.71 -22.49 3.81
C ASP A 179 -14.92 -21.52 3.94
N GLY A 180 -15.36 -20.94 2.82
CA GLY A 180 -16.37 -19.89 2.75
C GLY A 180 -15.78 -18.47 2.60
N PRO A 181 -16.63 -17.45 2.38
CA PRO A 181 -16.18 -16.07 2.24
C PRO A 181 -15.42 -15.60 3.50
N PRO A 182 -14.21 -15.03 3.35
CA PRO A 182 -13.46 -14.54 4.50
C PRO A 182 -14.22 -13.38 5.17
N PRO A 183 -14.25 -13.32 6.51
CA PRO A 183 -14.82 -12.18 7.20
C PRO A 183 -13.97 -10.92 6.95
N ALA A 184 -14.61 -9.75 7.00
CA ALA A 184 -13.88 -8.50 7.06
C ALA A 184 -13.04 -8.44 8.36
N PRO A 185 -11.79 -7.95 8.29
CA PRO A 185 -10.97 -7.71 9.47
C PRO A 185 -11.55 -6.61 10.36
N ASP A 186 -11.15 -6.61 11.62
CA ASP A 186 -11.49 -5.56 12.57
C ASP A 186 -10.94 -4.20 12.11
N PRO A 187 -11.70 -3.11 12.27
CA PRO A 187 -11.25 -1.78 11.91
C PRO A 187 -10.08 -1.34 12.78
N LEU A 188 -9.11 -0.67 12.15
CA LEU A 188 -7.97 -0.10 12.85
C LEU A 188 -8.35 1.14 13.68
N PRO A 189 -7.58 1.46 14.74
CA PRO A 189 -7.69 2.73 15.43
C PRO A 189 -7.48 3.92 14.50
N PRO A 190 -8.10 5.09 14.79
CA PRO A 190 -7.91 6.31 14.01
C PRO A 190 -6.43 6.63 13.80
N LEU A 191 -6.10 6.96 12.56
CA LEU A 191 -4.76 7.38 12.17
C LEU A 191 -4.59 8.88 12.51
N VAL A 192 -3.46 9.22 13.13
CA VAL A 192 -3.10 10.60 13.46
C VAL A 192 -1.73 10.87 12.86
N LEU A 193 -1.62 11.79 11.90
CA LEU A 193 -0.39 12.19 11.23
C LEU A 193 -0.17 13.69 11.40
#